data_AF-A0A9N9YJU8-F1
#
_entry.id   AF-A0A9N9YJU8-F1
#
_cell.length_a   1.000
_cell.length_b   1.000
_cell.length_c   1.000
_cell.angle_alpha   90.00
_cell.angle_beta   90.00
_cell.angle_gamma   90.00
#
_symmetry.space_group_name_H-M   'P 1'
#
loop_
_entity.id
_entity.type
_entity.pdbx_description
1 polymer ?
#
loop_
_entity_poly.entity_id
_entity_poly.type
_entity_poly.pdbx_seq_one_letter_code
_entity_poly.pdbx_strand_id
1 'polypeptide(L)'
;MASPNIDGHDTASFLNKMPAYEQPVYPEPAASQPHRQFTLGSLRPSWPRRNSSAEEPLQKSKPISKRRAEWNSFLSRKWAVTFAAVTLIQAIICLSFEVYVYVKLESRLKLGIQNNVKKQVEIIPTFLPLFIFGFLYENVLVWDALRAKNTIQIMGACFANFALAIYTGIQIDQVYTALVLAKENNQLQKPIDPDKVFDATKPYLFTICALISSSTIIMVFAAWKLYQEFSWSVLKIIGADYKMKKRFLCYQIYIGLLKFDFFFVIGFMIQLVSVVTSRRDPEFGLTIAAMPITLIILAAAALCTRREIRWGMVITIILYLGALSYFIFKSARVLSNDSIWQEYYKAVRKPLAAFALITIVLIVITIINAIYCMHNFGKGLKDYFGKRSKNEPDQEMGSPGPISEQHRMSRITIE
;
A
#
# COMPACT_ATOMS: atom_id res chain seq x y z
N MET A 1 58.02 -11.28 27.43
CA MET A 1 58.76 -10.77 26.25
C MET A 1 57.79 -9.97 25.40
N ALA A 2 57.96 -8.72 25.03
CA ALA A 2 58.76 -7.59 25.50
C ALA A 2 58.06 -6.39 24.85
N SER A 3 57.80 -5.32 25.60
CA SER A 3 57.39 -4.03 25.06
C SER A 3 58.52 -3.39 24.24
N PRO A 4 58.19 -2.36 23.44
CA PRO A 4 58.99 -1.15 23.54
C PRO A 4 58.14 0.11 23.76
N ASN A 5 58.55 0.87 24.77
CA ASN A 5 58.41 2.34 24.86
C ASN A 5 59.19 3.00 23.71
N ILE A 6 58.81 4.23 23.34
CA ILE A 6 59.67 5.42 23.27
C ILE A 6 58.78 6.64 22.95
N ASP A 7 58.65 7.48 23.97
CA ASP A 7 58.78 8.94 24.06
C ASP A 7 58.15 9.87 23.01
N GLY A 8 57.38 10.81 23.55
CA GLY A 8 57.00 12.04 22.89
C GLY A 8 58.11 13.06 22.93
N HIS A 9 58.25 13.80 21.83
CA HIS A 9 58.70 15.18 21.78
C HIS A 9 58.27 15.72 20.39
N ASP A 10 58.01 17.02 20.30
CA ASP A 10 57.85 17.79 19.06
C ASP A 10 56.51 17.72 18.30
N THR A 11 55.45 18.23 18.94
CA THR A 11 54.32 18.87 18.21
C THR A 11 54.41 20.40 18.21
N ALA A 12 55.60 20.96 18.50
CA ALA A 12 55.90 22.39 18.46
C ALA A 12 56.24 22.92 17.04
N SER A 13 55.90 22.20 15.96
CA SER A 13 56.27 22.56 14.58
C SER A 13 55.09 22.72 13.61
N PHE A 14 53.84 22.61 14.07
CA PHE A 14 52.65 22.78 13.21
C PHE A 14 51.83 24.05 13.48
N LEU A 15 52.24 24.90 14.42
CA LEU A 15 51.55 26.16 14.76
C LEU A 15 52.06 27.41 14.03
N ASN A 16 52.99 27.29 13.07
CA ASN A 16 53.68 28.44 12.49
C ASN A 16 53.48 28.66 10.98
N LYS A 17 52.37 28.18 10.40
CA LYS A 17 51.99 28.46 9.01
C LYS A 17 50.46 28.53 8.82
N MET A 18 49.82 29.56 9.36
CA MET A 18 48.52 30.02 8.88
C MET A 18 48.52 31.56 8.75
N PRO A 19 48.05 32.12 7.63
CA PRO A 19 48.07 33.56 7.38
C PRO A 19 47.08 34.32 8.28
N ALA A 20 47.47 35.53 8.67
CA ALA A 20 46.72 36.44 9.53
C ALA A 20 45.33 36.76 8.94
N TYR A 21 44.29 36.65 9.78
CA TYR A 21 42.96 37.16 9.49
C TYR A 21 42.95 38.69 9.70
N GLU A 22 42.51 39.45 8.70
CA GLU A 22 42.16 40.87 8.83
C GLU A 22 40.92 41.02 9.73
N GLN A 23 41.03 41.85 10.78
CA GLN A 23 39.91 42.23 11.63
C GLN A 23 39.17 43.45 11.02
N PRO A 24 37.82 43.49 11.01
CA PRO A 24 37.09 44.67 10.59
C PRO A 24 37.18 45.79 11.65
N VAL A 25 37.46 47.00 11.17
CA VAL A 25 37.54 48.26 11.91
C VAL A 25 36.15 48.69 12.39
N TYR A 26 35.99 48.95 13.69
CA TYR A 26 34.83 49.65 14.26
C TYR A 26 35.12 51.16 14.32
N PRO A 27 34.20 52.05 13.93
CA PRO A 27 34.33 53.48 14.22
C PRO A 27 33.82 53.80 15.65
N GLU A 28 34.68 54.43 16.46
CA GLU A 28 34.35 55.09 17.73
C GLU A 28 33.70 56.48 17.51
N PRO A 29 33.02 57.07 18.53
CA PRO A 29 32.02 58.12 18.37
C PRO A 29 32.61 59.53 18.34
N ALA A 30 32.04 60.40 17.50
CA ALA A 30 32.34 61.83 17.50
C ALA A 30 31.30 62.63 18.32
N ALA A 31 31.82 63.58 19.11
CA ALA A 31 31.14 64.35 20.13
C ALA A 31 30.36 65.59 19.63
N SER A 32 29.34 65.96 20.44
CA SER A 32 28.85 67.30 20.83
C SER A 32 28.41 68.39 19.80
N GLN A 33 27.08 68.61 19.75
CA GLN A 33 26.27 69.88 19.80
C GLN A 33 26.46 71.02 18.74
N PRO A 34 25.48 71.93 18.47
CA PRO A 34 24.40 72.45 19.35
C PRO A 34 22.98 72.70 18.73
N HIS A 35 22.10 73.22 19.61
CA HIS A 35 20.65 73.51 19.52
C HIS A 35 20.15 74.58 18.50
N ARG A 36 18.83 74.49 18.21
CA ARG A 36 17.77 75.52 17.88
C ARG A 36 17.01 75.15 16.59
N GLN A 37 15.71 75.37 16.39
CA GLN A 37 14.70 76.22 17.05
C GLN A 37 13.29 75.74 16.64
N PHE A 38 12.33 75.87 17.57
CA PHE A 38 10.90 75.75 17.33
C PHE A 38 10.40 76.92 16.47
N THR A 39 9.56 76.67 15.46
CA THR A 39 8.64 77.70 14.91
C THR A 39 7.24 77.11 14.76
N LEU A 40 6.28 77.85 15.33
CA LEU A 40 4.86 77.57 15.42
C LEU A 40 4.16 78.34 14.29
N GLY A 41 3.36 77.69 13.43
CA GLY A 41 2.69 78.44 12.36
C GLY A 41 1.66 77.67 11.53
N SER A 42 0.39 77.86 11.89
CA SER A 42 -0.81 77.81 11.05
C SER A 42 -1.56 76.47 10.85
N LEU A 43 -2.88 76.61 10.93
CA LEU A 43 -3.94 75.62 11.10
C LEU A 43 -4.64 75.27 9.76
N ARG A 44 -5.00 73.98 9.60
CA ARG A 44 -6.20 73.40 8.91
C ARG A 44 -6.27 73.46 7.34
N PRO A 45 -7.24 72.79 6.66
CA PRO A 45 -7.33 71.32 6.49
C PRO A 45 -7.77 70.84 5.06
N SER A 46 -7.60 69.54 4.80
CA SER A 46 -8.50 68.64 4.03
C SER A 46 -8.60 68.62 2.47
N TRP A 47 -8.53 67.37 1.99
CA TRP A 47 -9.04 66.70 0.77
C TRP A 47 -8.19 66.60 -0.51
N PRO A 48 -8.11 65.38 -1.11
CA PRO A 48 -7.23 65.08 -2.23
C PRO A 48 -7.86 65.40 -3.59
N ARG A 49 -7.05 65.96 -4.49
CA ARG A 49 -7.40 66.26 -5.88
C ARG A 49 -7.35 64.98 -6.72
N ARG A 50 -8.49 64.58 -7.29
CA ARG A 50 -8.61 63.56 -8.33
C ARG A 50 -8.42 64.20 -9.71
N ASN A 51 -7.59 63.60 -10.56
CA ASN A 51 -7.57 63.57 -12.03
C ASN A 51 -6.26 62.88 -12.45
N SER A 52 -6.11 62.09 -13.50
CA SER A 52 -7.00 61.34 -14.40
C SER A 52 -6.04 60.64 -15.35
N SER A 53 -5.82 59.34 -15.18
CA SER A 53 -5.25 58.48 -16.21
C SER A 53 -6.00 57.16 -16.15
N ALA A 54 -7.07 57.08 -16.93
CA ALA A 54 -7.73 55.82 -17.22
C ALA A 54 -6.76 54.98 -18.07
N GLU A 55 -5.91 54.21 -17.40
CA GLU A 55 -5.32 53.03 -18.02
C GLU A 55 -6.31 51.89 -17.80
N GLU A 56 -6.97 51.44 -18.87
CA GLU A 56 -7.66 50.16 -18.87
C GLU A 56 -6.68 49.08 -18.40
N PRO A 57 -6.98 48.30 -17.34
CA PRO A 57 -6.13 47.18 -17.03
C PRO A 57 -6.34 46.14 -18.13
N LEU A 58 -5.33 45.97 -18.97
CA LEU A 58 -5.13 44.81 -19.83
C LEU A 58 -5.67 43.57 -19.11
N GLN A 59 -6.65 42.89 -19.70
CA GLN A 59 -7.20 41.63 -19.21
C GLN A 59 -6.03 40.72 -18.81
N LYS A 60 -5.82 40.55 -17.51
CA LYS A 60 -4.85 39.60 -16.96
C LYS A 60 -5.20 38.24 -17.55
N SER A 61 -4.44 37.80 -18.54
CA SER A 61 -4.44 36.42 -18.97
C SER A 61 -4.23 35.58 -17.71
N LYS A 62 -5.18 34.69 -17.42
CA LYS A 62 -5.05 33.79 -16.26
C LYS A 62 -3.68 33.13 -16.38
N PRO A 63 -2.82 33.18 -15.35
CA PRO A 63 -1.47 32.67 -15.48
C PRO A 63 -1.57 31.20 -15.86
N ILE A 64 -0.88 30.81 -16.94
CA ILE A 64 -0.89 29.47 -17.54
C ILE A 64 -0.63 28.37 -16.47
N SER A 65 0.04 28.72 -15.37
CA SER A 65 0.27 27.88 -14.19
C SER A 65 -1.00 27.53 -13.40
N LYS A 66 -1.97 28.44 -13.22
CA LYS A 66 -3.24 28.14 -12.53
C LYS A 66 -4.11 27.21 -13.35
N ARG A 67 -4.21 27.46 -14.67
CA ARG A 67 -4.95 26.59 -15.58
C ARG A 67 -4.35 25.19 -15.59
N ARG A 68 -3.02 25.06 -15.63
CA ARG A 68 -2.34 23.75 -15.56
C ARG A 68 -2.55 23.04 -14.21
N ALA A 69 -2.60 23.76 -13.10
CA ALA A 69 -2.82 23.20 -11.77
C ALA A 69 -4.25 22.69 -11.56
N GLU A 70 -5.26 23.44 -12.02
CA GLU A 70 -6.67 23.03 -12.00
C GLU A 70 -6.94 21.83 -12.93
N TRP A 71 -6.28 21.79 -14.10
CA TRP A 71 -6.36 20.65 -15.00
C TRP A 71 -5.74 19.39 -14.40
N ASN A 72 -4.62 19.51 -13.71
CA ASN A 72 -4.03 18.38 -12.99
C ASN A 72 -4.94 17.92 -11.84
N SER A 73 -5.42 18.81 -10.97
CA SER A 73 -6.31 18.38 -9.87
C SER A 73 -7.60 17.69 -10.36
N PHE A 74 -8.14 18.15 -11.49
CA PHE A 74 -9.29 17.53 -12.16
C PHE A 74 -8.95 16.19 -12.84
N LEU A 75 -7.79 16.09 -13.51
CA LEU A 75 -7.31 14.84 -14.11
C LEU A 75 -7.00 13.78 -13.05
N SER A 76 -6.39 14.16 -11.92
CA SER A 76 -6.19 13.30 -10.75
C SER A 76 -7.48 12.70 -10.24
N ARG A 77 -8.51 13.54 -10.14
CA ARG A 77 -9.83 13.10 -9.71
C ARG A 77 -10.45 12.14 -10.73
N LYS A 78 -10.27 12.38 -12.03
CA LYS A 78 -10.77 11.48 -13.08
C LYS A 78 -10.10 10.12 -13.04
N TRP A 79 -8.77 10.06 -13.07
CA TRP A 79 -8.06 8.77 -13.11
C TRP A 79 -8.24 7.97 -11.81
N ALA A 80 -8.33 8.64 -10.66
CA ALA A 80 -8.63 7.99 -9.39
C ALA A 80 -10.05 7.40 -9.38
N VAL A 81 -11.03 8.15 -9.89
CA VAL A 81 -12.41 7.66 -10.05
C VAL A 81 -12.47 6.52 -11.06
N THR A 82 -11.79 6.62 -12.20
CA THR A 82 -11.72 5.53 -13.18
C THR A 82 -11.12 4.27 -12.57
N PHE A 83 -10.01 4.38 -11.85
CA PHE A 83 -9.35 3.24 -11.21
C PHE A 83 -10.29 2.54 -10.20
N ALA A 84 -10.95 3.31 -9.33
CA ALA A 84 -11.91 2.77 -8.36
C ALA A 84 -13.20 2.23 -9.02
N ALA A 85 -13.68 2.88 -10.07
CA ALA A 85 -14.88 2.45 -10.79
C ALA A 85 -14.64 1.12 -11.51
N VAL A 86 -13.48 0.94 -12.14
CA VAL A 86 -13.11 -0.31 -12.81
C VAL A 86 -13.08 -1.46 -11.81
N THR A 87 -12.44 -1.30 -10.65
CA THR A 87 -12.37 -2.35 -9.62
C THR A 87 -13.74 -2.68 -9.04
N LEU A 88 -14.60 -1.67 -8.85
CA LEU A 88 -15.94 -1.87 -8.32
C LEU A 88 -16.86 -2.58 -9.33
N ILE A 89 -16.86 -2.13 -10.57
CA ILE A 89 -17.67 -2.73 -11.64
C ILE A 89 -17.20 -4.17 -11.92
N GLN A 90 -15.88 -4.40 -12.00
CA GLN A 90 -15.29 -5.73 -12.11
C GLN A 90 -15.79 -6.64 -10.98
N ALA A 91 -15.69 -6.19 -9.73
CA ALA A 91 -16.13 -6.96 -8.56
C ALA A 91 -17.59 -7.37 -8.64
N ILE A 92 -18.49 -6.44 -9.00
CA ILE A 92 -19.94 -6.73 -9.09
C ILE A 92 -20.23 -7.77 -10.18
N ILE A 93 -19.66 -7.60 -11.37
CA ILE A 93 -19.93 -8.50 -12.50
C ILE A 93 -19.32 -9.89 -12.24
N CYS A 94 -18.06 -9.95 -11.80
CA CYS A 94 -17.38 -11.22 -11.50
C CYS A 94 -18.07 -11.97 -10.37
N LEU A 95 -18.45 -11.31 -9.27
CA LEU A 95 -19.16 -11.96 -8.17
C LEU A 95 -20.52 -12.50 -8.62
N SER A 96 -21.24 -11.77 -9.48
CA SER A 96 -22.52 -12.24 -10.02
C SER A 96 -22.35 -13.53 -10.83
N PHE A 97 -21.33 -13.60 -11.69
CA PHE A 97 -21.03 -14.81 -12.44
C PHE A 97 -20.52 -15.95 -11.57
N GLU A 98 -19.67 -15.67 -10.57
CA GLU A 98 -19.18 -16.68 -9.61
C GLU A 98 -20.33 -17.31 -8.82
N VAL A 99 -21.26 -16.51 -8.31
CA VAL A 99 -22.45 -17.01 -7.61
C VAL A 99 -23.33 -17.84 -8.56
N TYR A 100 -23.52 -17.39 -9.80
CA TYR A 100 -24.27 -18.16 -10.80
C TYR A 100 -23.62 -19.53 -11.08
N VAL A 101 -22.31 -19.56 -11.33
CA VAL A 101 -21.53 -20.78 -11.56
C VAL A 101 -21.64 -21.72 -10.36
N TYR A 102 -21.48 -21.17 -9.15
CA TYR A 102 -21.61 -21.91 -7.91
C TYR A 102 -22.99 -22.56 -7.76
N VAL A 103 -24.08 -21.78 -7.89
CA VAL A 103 -25.46 -22.28 -7.78
C VAL A 103 -25.77 -23.31 -8.85
N LYS A 104 -25.29 -23.11 -10.08
CA LYS A 104 -25.47 -24.05 -11.19
C LYS A 104 -24.80 -25.38 -10.90
N LEU A 105 -23.53 -25.36 -10.47
CA LEU A 105 -22.78 -26.55 -10.09
C LEU A 105 -23.47 -27.24 -8.92
N GLU A 106 -23.72 -26.53 -7.82
CA GLU A 106 -24.34 -27.07 -6.62
C GLU A 106 -25.72 -27.70 -6.92
N SER A 107 -26.55 -27.05 -7.71
CA SER A 107 -27.88 -27.58 -8.08
C SER A 107 -27.78 -28.85 -8.93
N ARG A 108 -26.82 -28.92 -9.87
CA ARG A 108 -26.62 -30.11 -10.72
C ARG A 108 -26.03 -31.27 -9.93
N LEU A 109 -25.19 -30.99 -8.95
CA LEU A 109 -24.60 -32.00 -8.06
C LEU A 109 -25.60 -32.49 -7.00
N LYS A 110 -26.35 -31.61 -6.32
CA LYS A 110 -27.39 -31.99 -5.34
C LYS A 110 -28.47 -32.91 -5.93
N LEU A 111 -28.82 -32.73 -7.21
CA LEU A 111 -29.78 -33.60 -7.91
C LEU A 111 -29.27 -35.02 -8.20
N GLY A 112 -28.00 -35.32 -7.89
CA GLY A 112 -27.36 -36.60 -8.14
C GLY A 112 -26.60 -37.20 -6.96
N ILE A 113 -26.80 -36.78 -5.71
CA ILE A 113 -26.03 -37.31 -4.56
C ILE A 113 -26.82 -38.42 -3.82
N GLN A 114 -26.20 -39.60 -3.65
CA GLN A 114 -26.65 -40.59 -2.65
C GLN A 114 -26.38 -40.05 -1.24
N ASN A 115 -27.35 -40.21 -0.34
CA ASN A 115 -27.31 -39.73 1.05
C ASN A 115 -26.07 -40.18 1.86
N ASN A 116 -25.33 -41.21 1.41
CA ASN A 116 -24.17 -41.78 2.11
C ASN A 116 -22.79 -41.24 1.64
N VAL A 117 -22.71 -40.39 0.61
CA VAL A 117 -21.42 -39.87 0.06
C VAL A 117 -21.31 -38.33 0.20
N LYS A 118 -21.94 -37.77 1.23
CA LYS A 118 -21.88 -36.31 1.54
C LYS A 118 -20.46 -35.78 1.80
N LYS A 119 -19.46 -36.64 2.05
CA LYS A 119 -18.13 -36.24 2.56
C LYS A 119 -17.12 -35.74 1.52
N GLN A 120 -17.35 -35.90 0.22
CA GLN A 120 -16.34 -35.56 -0.80
C GLN A 120 -16.86 -34.60 -1.89
N VAL A 121 -18.18 -34.45 -2.06
CA VAL A 121 -18.76 -33.45 -2.98
C VAL A 121 -18.60 -32.00 -2.46
N GLU A 122 -18.17 -31.84 -1.21
CA GLU A 122 -17.83 -30.56 -0.56
C GLU A 122 -16.55 -29.89 -1.12
N ILE A 123 -15.89 -30.45 -2.14
CA ILE A 123 -14.64 -29.92 -2.73
C ILE A 123 -14.92 -28.76 -3.71
N ILE A 124 -16.16 -28.65 -4.22
CA ILE A 124 -16.57 -27.69 -5.27
C ILE A 124 -16.80 -26.25 -4.75
N PRO A 125 -17.29 -25.97 -3.52
CA PRO A 125 -17.47 -24.62 -2.99
C PRO A 125 -16.21 -23.82 -2.62
N THR A 126 -15.01 -24.27 -2.95
CA THR A 126 -13.77 -23.70 -2.39
C THR A 126 -13.38 -22.33 -2.96
N PHE A 127 -13.81 -21.97 -4.17
CA PHE A 127 -13.41 -20.74 -4.84
C PHE A 127 -14.30 -19.53 -4.48
N LEU A 128 -15.60 -19.74 -4.25
CA LEU A 128 -16.54 -18.63 -4.01
C LEU A 128 -16.16 -17.77 -2.78
N PRO A 129 -15.84 -18.34 -1.60
CA PRO A 129 -15.43 -17.55 -0.45
C PRO A 129 -14.16 -16.73 -0.70
N LEU A 130 -13.21 -17.29 -1.45
CA LEU A 130 -11.98 -16.58 -1.83
C LEU A 130 -12.29 -15.40 -2.74
N PHE A 131 -13.15 -15.55 -3.75
CA PHE A 131 -13.50 -14.45 -4.64
C PHE A 131 -14.28 -13.35 -3.93
N ILE A 132 -15.22 -13.70 -3.04
CA ILE A 132 -15.93 -12.74 -2.20
C ILE A 132 -14.94 -11.92 -1.38
N PHE A 133 -14.05 -12.59 -0.64
CA PHE A 133 -13.01 -11.92 0.12
C PHE A 133 -12.07 -11.10 -0.78
N GLY A 134 -11.66 -11.70 -1.90
CA GLY A 134 -10.80 -11.18 -2.95
C GLY A 134 -11.21 -9.79 -3.41
N PHE A 135 -12.39 -9.73 -4.03
CA PHE A 135 -12.93 -8.51 -4.61
C PHE A 135 -13.32 -7.46 -3.57
N LEU A 136 -13.84 -7.87 -2.41
CA LEU A 136 -14.16 -6.91 -1.34
C LEU A 136 -12.89 -6.26 -0.79
N TYR A 137 -11.86 -7.05 -0.49
CA TYR A 137 -10.61 -6.53 0.04
C TYR A 137 -9.85 -5.70 -0.99
N GLU A 138 -9.86 -6.09 -2.26
CA GLU A 138 -9.27 -5.29 -3.34
C GLU A 138 -9.88 -3.88 -3.41
N ASN A 139 -11.22 -3.77 -3.32
CA ASN A 139 -11.89 -2.46 -3.28
C ASN A 139 -11.47 -1.63 -2.05
N VAL A 140 -11.30 -2.26 -0.89
CA VAL A 140 -10.79 -1.59 0.32
C VAL A 140 -9.34 -1.12 0.12
N LEU A 141 -8.48 -1.94 -0.48
CA LEU A 141 -7.10 -1.58 -0.81
C LEU A 141 -7.04 -0.40 -1.77
N VAL A 142 -7.87 -0.41 -2.81
CA VAL A 142 -7.95 0.66 -3.82
C VAL A 142 -8.38 1.96 -3.16
N TRP A 143 -9.43 1.93 -2.35
CA TRP A 143 -9.89 3.11 -1.62
C TRP A 143 -8.80 3.67 -0.68
N ASP A 144 -8.15 2.80 0.09
CA ASP A 144 -7.05 3.19 0.98
C ASP A 144 -5.85 3.76 0.21
N ALA A 145 -5.45 3.15 -0.89
CA ALA A 145 -4.33 3.58 -1.73
C ALA A 145 -4.59 4.97 -2.35
N LEU A 146 -5.80 5.20 -2.86
CA LEU A 146 -6.21 6.48 -3.44
C LEU A 146 -6.31 7.58 -2.36
N ARG A 147 -6.90 7.27 -1.20
CA ARG A 147 -6.98 8.22 -0.07
C ARG A 147 -5.60 8.60 0.45
N ALA A 148 -4.71 7.62 0.58
CA ALA A 148 -3.34 7.84 1.03
C ALA A 148 -2.44 8.49 -0.03
N LYS A 149 -2.92 8.61 -1.29
CA LYS A 149 -2.12 8.99 -2.48
C LYS A 149 -0.83 8.17 -2.56
N ASN A 150 -0.92 6.88 -2.21
CA ASN A 150 0.22 6.00 -2.11
C ASN A 150 0.36 5.17 -3.39
N THR A 151 1.26 5.61 -4.26
CA THR A 151 1.48 4.99 -5.56
C THR A 151 1.96 3.54 -5.46
N ILE A 152 2.69 3.18 -4.40
CA ILE A 152 3.15 1.80 -4.18
C ILE A 152 1.96 0.87 -3.94
N GLN A 153 0.98 1.32 -3.15
CA GLN A 153 -0.24 0.55 -2.92
C GLN A 153 -1.10 0.42 -4.19
N ILE A 154 -1.12 1.44 -5.06
CA ILE A 154 -1.81 1.37 -6.37
C ILE A 154 -1.16 0.32 -7.27
N MET A 155 0.17 0.30 -7.34
CA MET A 155 0.90 -0.72 -8.09
C MET A 155 0.66 -2.12 -7.51
N GLY A 156 0.66 -2.24 -6.18
CA GLY A 156 0.35 -3.49 -5.50
C GLY A 156 -1.10 -3.96 -5.74
N ALA A 157 -2.08 -3.04 -5.83
CA ALA A 157 -3.46 -3.39 -6.18
C ALA A 157 -3.56 -3.94 -7.61
N CYS A 158 -2.81 -3.38 -8.57
CA CYS A 158 -2.72 -3.95 -9.92
C CYS A 158 -2.12 -5.36 -9.91
N PHE A 159 -1.07 -5.58 -9.10
CA PHE A 159 -0.47 -6.91 -8.94
C PHE A 159 -1.44 -7.90 -8.29
N ALA A 160 -2.20 -7.47 -7.27
CA ALA A 160 -3.22 -8.29 -6.64
C ALA A 160 -4.33 -8.69 -7.63
N ASN A 161 -4.81 -7.74 -8.46
CA ASN A 161 -5.79 -8.05 -9.50
C ASN A 161 -5.24 -9.04 -10.54
N PHE A 162 -3.98 -8.86 -10.94
CA PHE A 162 -3.30 -9.79 -11.83
C PHE A 162 -3.18 -11.20 -11.24
N ALA A 163 -2.89 -11.31 -9.93
CA ALA A 163 -2.89 -12.60 -9.23
C ALA A 163 -4.28 -13.25 -9.23
N LEU A 164 -5.36 -12.47 -9.04
CA LEU A 164 -6.74 -12.96 -9.19
C LEU A 164 -7.03 -13.41 -10.62
N ALA A 165 -6.52 -12.71 -11.65
CA ALA A 165 -6.66 -13.12 -13.05
C ALA A 165 -6.01 -14.48 -13.31
N ILE A 166 -4.76 -14.69 -12.87
CA ILE A 166 -4.09 -16.00 -12.97
C ILE A 166 -4.91 -17.07 -12.25
N TYR A 167 -5.43 -16.76 -11.07
CA TYR A 167 -6.23 -17.68 -10.28
C TYR A 167 -7.49 -18.13 -11.03
N THR A 168 -8.18 -17.23 -11.72
CA THR A 168 -9.37 -17.57 -12.52
C THR A 168 -9.04 -18.47 -13.71
N GLY A 169 -7.82 -18.37 -14.25
CA GLY A 169 -7.32 -19.34 -15.23
C GLY A 169 -7.16 -20.74 -14.62
N ILE A 170 -6.54 -20.84 -13.42
CA ILE A 170 -6.36 -22.10 -12.70
C ILE A 170 -7.70 -22.73 -12.31
N GLN A 171 -8.69 -21.90 -11.96
CA GLN A 171 -10.03 -22.34 -11.57
C GLN A 171 -10.72 -23.18 -12.67
N ILE A 172 -10.50 -22.88 -13.95
CA ILE A 172 -11.09 -23.62 -15.07
C ILE A 172 -10.70 -25.10 -15.01
N ASP A 173 -9.39 -25.38 -14.88
CA ASP A 173 -8.85 -26.73 -14.76
C ASP A 173 -9.30 -27.41 -13.46
N GLN A 174 -9.37 -26.64 -12.38
CA GLN A 174 -9.80 -27.13 -11.08
C GLN A 174 -11.25 -27.62 -11.11
N VAL A 175 -12.16 -26.85 -11.71
CA VAL A 175 -13.58 -27.22 -11.82
C VAL A 175 -13.72 -28.50 -12.64
N TYR A 176 -13.02 -28.62 -13.76
CA TYR A 176 -13.03 -29.84 -14.58
C TYR A 176 -12.48 -31.05 -13.81
N THR A 177 -11.32 -30.89 -13.16
CA THR A 177 -10.69 -31.96 -12.37
C THR A 177 -11.60 -32.42 -11.23
N ALA A 178 -12.29 -31.50 -10.56
CA ALA A 178 -13.25 -31.83 -9.51
C ALA A 178 -14.44 -32.66 -10.02
N LEU A 179 -14.97 -32.33 -11.21
CA LEU A 179 -16.05 -33.09 -11.83
C LEU A 179 -15.63 -34.50 -12.25
N VAL A 180 -14.42 -34.66 -12.80
CA VAL A 180 -13.86 -35.97 -13.18
C VAL A 180 -13.66 -36.85 -11.94
N LEU A 181 -13.05 -36.31 -10.87
CA LEU A 181 -12.86 -37.05 -9.62
C LEU A 181 -14.19 -37.45 -8.96
N ALA A 182 -15.20 -36.59 -9.02
CA ALA A 182 -16.53 -36.91 -8.51
C ALA A 182 -17.19 -38.09 -9.27
N LYS A 183 -16.93 -38.22 -10.58
CA LYS A 183 -17.35 -39.37 -11.40
C LYS A 183 -16.57 -40.64 -11.04
N GLU A 184 -15.23 -40.56 -10.95
CA GLU A 184 -14.37 -41.70 -10.62
C GLU A 184 -14.73 -42.34 -9.27
N ASN A 185 -15.09 -41.52 -8.28
CA ASN A 185 -15.43 -41.97 -6.93
C ASN A 185 -16.90 -42.45 -6.79
N ASN A 186 -17.62 -42.70 -7.89
CA ASN A 186 -19.04 -43.13 -7.91
C ASN A 186 -20.00 -42.24 -7.08
N GLN A 187 -19.72 -40.95 -6.99
CA GLN A 187 -20.49 -40.02 -6.14
C GLN A 187 -21.74 -39.47 -6.83
N LEU A 188 -21.91 -39.78 -8.11
CA LEU A 188 -23.01 -39.32 -8.96
C LEU A 188 -24.01 -40.47 -9.16
N GLN A 189 -25.22 -40.35 -8.61
CA GLN A 189 -26.34 -41.31 -8.69
C GLN A 189 -26.89 -41.52 -10.09
N LYS A 190 -26.80 -40.49 -10.95
CA LYS A 190 -27.28 -40.52 -12.33
C LYS A 190 -26.07 -40.48 -13.26
N PRO A 191 -26.20 -40.93 -14.52
CA PRO A 191 -25.20 -40.69 -15.55
C PRO A 191 -25.18 -39.19 -15.90
N ILE A 192 -24.74 -38.36 -14.95
CA ILE A 192 -24.43 -36.96 -15.17
C ILE A 192 -23.05 -36.98 -15.79
N ASP A 193 -23.00 -36.68 -17.08
CA ASP A 193 -21.75 -36.61 -17.81
C ASP A 193 -20.99 -35.34 -17.36
N PRO A 194 -19.80 -35.46 -16.76
CA PRO A 194 -18.97 -34.31 -16.34
C PRO A 194 -18.79 -33.31 -17.47
N ASP A 195 -18.62 -33.81 -18.69
CA ASP A 195 -18.40 -33.00 -19.88
C ASP A 195 -19.60 -32.11 -20.18
N LYS A 196 -20.83 -32.61 -20.05
CA LYS A 196 -22.04 -31.81 -20.28
C LYS A 196 -22.23 -30.72 -19.21
N VAL A 197 -21.86 -31.00 -17.96
CA VAL A 197 -21.94 -30.01 -16.87
C VAL A 197 -20.85 -28.96 -17.03
N PHE A 198 -19.65 -29.39 -17.40
CA PHE A 198 -18.53 -28.50 -17.67
C PHE A 198 -18.83 -27.62 -18.89
N ASP A 199 -19.31 -28.15 -20.00
CA ASP A 199 -19.65 -27.39 -21.20
C ASP A 199 -20.70 -26.31 -20.93
N ALA A 200 -21.67 -26.58 -20.06
CA ALA A 200 -22.66 -25.58 -19.64
C ALA A 200 -22.09 -24.46 -18.75
N THR A 201 -20.96 -24.69 -18.08
CA THR A 201 -20.36 -23.78 -17.08
C THR A 201 -19.10 -23.07 -17.60
N LYS A 202 -18.36 -23.74 -18.48
CA LYS A 202 -17.14 -23.29 -19.17
C LYS A 202 -17.24 -21.88 -19.75
N PRO A 203 -18.29 -21.47 -20.50
CA PRO A 203 -18.34 -20.13 -21.06
C PRO A 203 -18.32 -19.04 -19.98
N TYR A 204 -18.96 -19.28 -18.82
CA TYR A 204 -18.96 -18.32 -17.71
C TYR A 204 -17.58 -18.21 -17.06
N LEU A 205 -16.89 -19.33 -16.84
CA LEU A 205 -15.53 -19.34 -16.28
C LEU A 205 -14.53 -18.59 -17.18
N PHE A 206 -14.58 -18.84 -18.49
CA PHE A 206 -13.75 -18.10 -19.45
C PHE A 206 -14.10 -16.61 -19.50
N THR A 207 -15.40 -16.26 -19.37
CA THR A 207 -15.85 -14.87 -19.32
C THR A 207 -15.29 -14.14 -18.10
N ILE A 208 -15.30 -14.78 -16.93
CA ILE A 208 -14.73 -14.21 -15.69
C ILE A 208 -13.23 -13.94 -15.88
N CYS A 209 -12.48 -14.92 -16.39
CA CYS A 209 -11.05 -14.77 -16.65
C CYS A 209 -10.76 -13.62 -17.63
N ALA A 210 -11.51 -13.53 -18.74
CA ALA A 210 -11.36 -12.44 -19.71
C ALA A 210 -11.73 -11.07 -19.13
N LEU A 211 -12.75 -10.99 -18.27
CA LEU A 211 -13.20 -9.75 -17.65
C LEU A 211 -12.18 -9.21 -16.65
N ILE A 212 -11.61 -10.06 -15.79
CA ILE A 212 -10.58 -9.65 -14.84
C ILE A 212 -9.28 -9.31 -15.56
N SER A 213 -8.91 -10.08 -16.59
CA SER A 213 -7.70 -9.79 -17.40
C SER A 213 -7.80 -8.44 -18.12
N SER A 214 -8.96 -8.15 -18.75
CA SER A 214 -9.18 -6.86 -19.42
C SER A 214 -9.23 -5.70 -18.42
N SER A 215 -9.87 -5.89 -17.28
CA SER A 215 -9.91 -4.90 -16.20
C SER A 215 -8.52 -4.63 -15.61
N THR A 216 -7.67 -5.66 -15.51
CA THR A 216 -6.27 -5.52 -15.10
C THR A 216 -5.49 -4.61 -16.05
N ILE A 217 -5.67 -4.77 -17.37
CA ILE A 217 -5.02 -3.90 -18.38
C ILE A 217 -5.46 -2.44 -18.21
N ILE A 218 -6.76 -2.21 -18.00
CA ILE A 218 -7.30 -0.87 -17.78
C ILE A 218 -6.77 -0.29 -16.45
N MET A 219 -6.71 -1.09 -15.39
CA MET A 219 -6.14 -0.69 -14.11
C MET A 219 -4.67 -0.31 -14.23
N VAL A 220 -3.85 -1.10 -14.93
CA VAL A 220 -2.42 -0.79 -15.15
C VAL A 220 -2.27 0.53 -15.91
N PHE A 221 -3.10 0.77 -16.93
CA PHE A 221 -3.09 2.04 -17.65
C PHE A 221 -3.48 3.23 -16.76
N ALA A 222 -4.55 3.10 -15.98
CA ALA A 222 -4.96 4.13 -15.04
C ALA A 222 -3.92 4.35 -13.92
N ALA A 223 -3.30 3.28 -13.43
CA ALA A 223 -2.21 3.33 -12.45
C ALA A 223 -0.98 4.06 -13.01
N TRP A 224 -0.64 3.86 -14.29
CA TRP A 224 0.44 4.60 -14.94
C TRP A 224 0.16 6.11 -14.99
N LYS A 225 -1.08 6.51 -15.31
CA LYS A 225 -1.50 7.92 -15.27
C LYS A 225 -1.45 8.50 -13.84
N LEU A 226 -1.94 7.75 -12.86
CA LEU A 226 -1.88 8.12 -11.44
C LEU A 226 -0.43 8.23 -10.94
N TYR A 227 0.46 7.33 -11.39
CA TYR A 227 1.89 7.35 -11.05
C TYR A 227 2.56 8.64 -11.51
N GLN A 228 2.31 9.07 -12.76
CA GLN A 228 2.85 10.32 -13.29
C GLN A 228 2.44 11.50 -12.40
N GLU A 229 1.18 11.56 -12.03
CA GLU A 229 0.60 12.65 -11.25
C GLU A 229 1.06 12.69 -9.78
N PHE A 230 1.06 11.53 -9.11
CA PHE A 230 1.49 11.46 -7.72
C PHE A 230 2.99 11.70 -7.56
N SER A 231 3.81 11.29 -8.54
CA SER A 231 5.25 11.55 -8.53
C SER A 231 5.59 13.05 -8.47
N TRP A 232 4.83 13.89 -9.18
CA TRP A 232 4.97 15.35 -9.12
C TRP A 232 4.55 15.94 -7.77
N SER A 233 3.52 15.38 -7.12
CA SER A 233 3.04 15.85 -5.81
C SER A 233 3.97 15.46 -4.66
N VAL A 234 4.54 14.25 -4.70
CA VAL A 234 5.50 13.73 -3.70
C VAL A 234 6.84 14.48 -3.79
N LEU A 235 7.21 14.99 -4.97
CA LEU A 235 8.40 15.83 -5.12
C LEU A 235 8.23 17.21 -4.45
N LYS A 236 7.02 17.80 -4.47
CA LYS A 236 6.75 19.14 -3.91
C LYS A 236 6.64 19.17 -2.38
N ILE A 237 6.15 18.09 -1.75
CA ILE A 237 5.83 18.08 -0.31
C ILE A 237 7.08 17.86 0.57
N ILE A 238 8.12 17.19 0.05
CA ILE A 238 9.19 16.64 0.88
C ILE A 238 10.43 17.56 0.93
N GLY A 239 10.55 18.55 0.05
CA GLY A 239 11.76 19.37 -0.04
C GLY A 239 13.01 18.54 -0.39
N ALA A 240 14.18 19.18 -0.45
CA ALA A 240 15.42 18.61 -0.98
C ALA A 240 16.11 17.55 -0.09
N ASP A 241 15.56 17.18 1.07
CA ASP A 241 16.17 16.14 1.91
C ASP A 241 15.79 14.72 1.43
N TYR A 242 16.62 14.22 0.53
CA TYR A 242 16.54 12.87 -0.03
C TYR A 242 16.60 11.77 1.05
N LYS A 243 17.35 11.97 2.15
CA LYS A 243 17.52 10.94 3.19
C LYS A 243 16.21 10.71 3.93
N MET A 244 15.49 11.78 4.25
CA MET A 244 14.20 11.69 4.93
C MET A 244 13.12 11.08 4.04
N LYS A 245 13.08 11.50 2.76
CA LYS A 245 12.18 10.92 1.75
C LYS A 245 12.34 9.41 1.63
N LYS A 246 13.59 8.92 1.58
CA LYS A 246 13.89 7.49 1.48
C LYS A 246 13.37 6.71 2.69
N ARG A 247 13.50 7.25 3.90
CA ARG A 247 13.02 6.58 5.12
C ARG A 247 11.49 6.50 5.17
N PHE A 248 10.81 7.59 4.79
CA PHE A 248 9.34 7.61 4.72
C PHE A 248 8.81 6.65 3.64
N LEU A 249 9.48 6.59 2.48
CA LEU A 249 9.15 5.64 1.42
C LEU A 249 9.29 4.19 1.91
N CYS A 250 10.39 3.85 2.59
CA CYS A 250 10.61 2.53 3.17
C CYS A 250 9.48 2.13 4.13
N TYR A 251 9.05 3.07 4.98
CA TYR A 251 7.92 2.86 5.87
C TYR A 251 6.61 2.63 5.12
N GLN A 252 6.32 3.43 4.08
CA GLN A 252 5.10 3.28 3.27
C GLN A 252 5.09 1.95 2.50
N ILE A 253 6.25 1.52 1.97
CA ILE A 253 6.41 0.20 1.34
C ILE A 253 6.07 -0.88 2.36
N TYR A 254 6.65 -0.81 3.56
CA TYR A 254 6.42 -1.80 4.60
C TYR A 254 4.95 -1.89 5.02
N ILE A 255 4.29 -0.76 5.31
CA ILE A 255 2.85 -0.76 5.64
C ILE A 255 1.99 -1.25 4.46
N GLY A 256 2.39 -0.96 3.22
CA GLY A 256 1.75 -1.50 2.03
C GLY A 256 1.87 -3.03 1.96
N LEU A 257 3.08 -3.56 2.14
CA LEU A 257 3.37 -4.99 2.16
C LEU A 257 2.55 -5.72 3.24
N LEU A 258 2.42 -5.15 4.44
CA LEU A 258 1.58 -5.73 5.50
C LEU A 258 0.10 -5.91 5.10
N LYS A 259 -0.42 -5.01 4.26
CA LYS A 259 -1.81 -5.12 3.75
C LYS A 259 -1.93 -6.21 2.68
N PHE A 260 -0.92 -6.36 1.82
CA PHE A 260 -0.89 -7.47 0.88
C PHE A 260 -0.66 -8.81 1.58
N ASP A 261 0.21 -8.87 2.59
CA ASP A 261 0.39 -10.06 3.43
C ASP A 261 -0.92 -10.46 4.10
N PHE A 262 -1.68 -9.50 4.65
CA PHE A 262 -3.01 -9.77 5.18
C PHE A 262 -3.91 -10.43 4.12
N PHE A 263 -3.94 -9.90 2.90
CA PHE A 263 -4.76 -10.44 1.82
C PHE A 263 -4.38 -11.88 1.46
N PHE A 264 -3.10 -12.13 1.18
CA PHE A 264 -2.63 -13.43 0.70
C PHE A 264 -2.57 -14.48 1.82
N VAL A 265 -2.27 -14.10 3.06
CA VAL A 265 -2.34 -15.04 4.19
C VAL A 265 -3.79 -15.43 4.47
N ILE A 266 -4.72 -14.47 4.50
CA ILE A 266 -6.15 -14.78 4.76
C ILE A 266 -6.79 -15.53 3.60
N GLY A 267 -6.49 -15.16 2.35
CA GLY A 267 -6.97 -15.90 1.19
C GLY A 267 -6.52 -17.37 1.21
N PHE A 268 -5.25 -17.63 1.57
CA PHE A 268 -4.74 -18.99 1.74
C PHE A 268 -5.51 -19.75 2.82
N MET A 269 -5.72 -19.10 3.97
CA MET A 269 -6.43 -19.71 5.10
C MET A 269 -7.90 -20.00 4.77
N ILE A 270 -8.58 -19.11 4.04
CA ILE A 270 -9.97 -19.33 3.57
C ILE A 270 -10.04 -20.57 2.67
N GLN A 271 -9.13 -20.67 1.68
CA GLN A 271 -9.08 -21.85 0.80
C GLN A 271 -8.81 -23.13 1.60
N LEU A 272 -7.86 -23.09 2.52
CA LEU A 272 -7.47 -24.25 3.31
C LEU A 272 -8.60 -24.69 4.27
N VAL A 273 -9.23 -23.75 4.99
CA VAL A 273 -10.38 -24.04 5.85
C VAL A 273 -11.53 -24.65 5.05
N SER A 274 -11.81 -24.11 3.86
CA SER A 274 -12.87 -24.64 3.00
C SER A 274 -12.61 -26.08 2.54
N VAL A 275 -11.36 -26.53 2.49
CA VAL A 275 -11.01 -27.94 2.16
C VAL A 275 -11.03 -28.84 3.40
N VAL A 276 -10.60 -28.34 4.57
CA VAL A 276 -10.36 -29.18 5.76
C VAL A 276 -11.58 -29.30 6.68
N THR A 277 -12.66 -28.56 6.43
CA THR A 277 -13.89 -28.55 7.26
C THR A 277 -14.50 -29.93 7.52
N SER A 278 -14.24 -30.93 6.66
CA SER A 278 -14.77 -32.29 6.79
C SER A 278 -14.00 -33.23 7.75
N ARG A 279 -12.88 -32.80 8.36
CA ARG A 279 -12.07 -33.60 9.30
C ARG A 279 -12.14 -33.07 10.74
N ARG A 280 -12.30 -33.97 11.70
CA ARG A 280 -12.17 -33.68 13.14
C ARG A 280 -10.76 -34.03 13.64
N ASP A 281 -9.74 -33.60 12.88
CA ASP A 281 -8.32 -33.85 13.17
C ASP A 281 -7.72 -32.67 13.95
N PRO A 282 -6.73 -32.88 14.83
CA PRO A 282 -6.07 -31.79 15.58
C PRO A 282 -5.44 -30.74 14.64
N GLU A 283 -5.10 -31.11 13.41
CA GLU A 283 -4.58 -30.20 12.39
C GLU A 283 -5.60 -29.15 11.92
N PHE A 284 -6.90 -29.47 11.95
CA PHE A 284 -7.97 -28.53 11.62
C PHE A 284 -8.06 -27.42 12.67
N GLY A 285 -8.06 -27.81 13.95
CA GLY A 285 -8.04 -26.87 15.07
C GLY A 285 -6.80 -25.97 15.04
N LEU A 286 -5.63 -26.54 14.73
CA LEU A 286 -4.40 -25.76 14.58
C LEU A 286 -4.49 -24.74 13.43
N THR A 287 -5.10 -25.09 12.31
CA THR A 287 -5.21 -24.17 11.17
C THR A 287 -6.20 -23.04 11.45
N ILE A 288 -7.33 -23.35 12.09
CA ILE A 288 -8.29 -22.32 12.53
C ILE A 288 -7.65 -21.39 13.55
N ALA A 289 -6.88 -21.92 14.51
CA ALA A 289 -6.16 -21.11 15.49
C ALA A 289 -5.04 -20.27 14.87
N ALA A 290 -4.38 -20.77 13.83
CA ALA A 290 -3.31 -20.05 13.13
C ALA A 290 -3.81 -18.76 12.44
N MET A 291 -5.04 -18.74 11.92
CA MET A 291 -5.62 -17.58 11.25
C MET A 291 -5.69 -16.31 12.13
N PRO A 292 -6.30 -16.30 13.34
CA PRO A 292 -6.31 -15.13 14.19
C PRO A 292 -4.92 -14.79 14.75
N ILE A 293 -4.07 -15.79 14.99
CA ILE A 293 -2.70 -15.56 15.47
C ILE A 293 -1.89 -14.75 14.44
N THR A 294 -1.94 -15.11 13.17
CA THR A 294 -1.22 -14.37 12.12
C THR A 294 -1.75 -12.94 11.97
N LEU A 295 -3.07 -12.73 12.11
CA LEU A 295 -3.66 -11.39 12.13
C LEU A 295 -3.15 -10.51 13.27
N ILE A 296 -3.04 -11.07 14.47
CA ILE A 296 -2.49 -10.36 15.63
C ILE A 296 -1.03 -9.99 15.38
N ILE A 297 -0.24 -10.90 14.79
CA ILE A 297 1.17 -10.64 14.45
C ILE A 297 1.27 -9.48 13.43
N LEU A 298 0.46 -9.48 12.37
CA LEU A 298 0.44 -8.40 11.37
C LEU A 298 0.02 -7.04 11.99
N ALA A 299 -0.98 -7.05 12.87
CA ALA A 299 -1.43 -5.84 13.57
C ALA A 299 -0.35 -5.30 14.52
N ALA A 300 0.27 -6.18 15.31
CA ALA A 300 1.37 -5.84 16.21
C ALA A 300 2.56 -5.24 15.42
N ALA A 301 2.90 -5.84 14.28
CA ALA A 301 3.96 -5.35 13.38
C ALA A 301 3.72 -3.90 12.92
N ALA A 302 2.49 -3.60 12.48
CA ALA A 302 2.11 -2.26 12.06
C ALA A 302 2.20 -1.25 13.22
N LEU A 303 1.79 -1.64 14.43
CA LEU A 303 1.84 -0.79 15.63
C LEU A 303 3.28 -0.55 16.11
N CYS A 304 4.10 -1.60 16.17
CA CYS A 304 5.51 -1.52 16.56
C CYS A 304 6.29 -0.61 15.61
N THR A 305 6.02 -0.69 14.31
CA THR A 305 6.66 0.17 13.31
C THR A 305 6.21 1.63 13.42
N ARG A 306 4.91 1.87 13.65
CA ARG A 306 4.37 3.23 13.88
C ARG A 306 4.95 3.90 15.11
N ARG A 307 5.21 3.13 16.17
CA ARG A 307 5.76 3.63 17.43
C ARG A 307 7.30 3.59 17.49
N GLU A 308 7.97 3.12 16.44
CA GLU A 308 9.43 2.91 16.37
C GLU A 308 9.99 2.08 17.54
N ILE A 309 9.24 1.06 18.01
CA ILE A 309 9.66 0.21 19.13
C ILE A 309 10.65 -0.84 18.61
N ARG A 310 11.95 -0.61 18.81
CA ARG A 310 13.04 -1.50 18.32
C ARG A 310 12.86 -2.96 18.77
N TRP A 311 12.63 -3.19 20.06
CA TRP A 311 12.41 -4.55 20.59
C TRP A 311 11.18 -5.22 19.98
N GLY A 312 10.10 -4.46 19.78
CA GLY A 312 8.88 -4.96 19.13
C GLY A 312 9.12 -5.38 17.68
N MET A 313 9.98 -4.66 16.94
CA MET A 313 10.37 -5.06 15.59
C MET A 313 11.24 -6.31 15.55
N VAL A 314 12.20 -6.45 16.45
CA VAL A 314 13.02 -7.68 16.54
C VAL A 314 12.13 -8.89 16.79
N ILE A 315 11.21 -8.79 17.76
CA ILE A 315 10.24 -9.85 18.07
C ILE A 315 9.37 -10.15 16.84
N THR A 316 8.87 -9.11 16.16
CA THR A 316 8.05 -9.26 14.94
C THR A 316 8.81 -9.99 13.82
N ILE A 317 10.10 -9.66 13.60
CA ILE A 317 10.94 -10.32 12.59
C ILE A 317 11.12 -11.81 12.92
N ILE A 318 11.38 -12.14 14.19
CA ILE A 318 11.48 -13.54 14.65
C ILE A 318 10.15 -14.27 14.42
N LEU A 319 9.02 -13.62 14.75
CA LEU A 319 7.69 -14.19 14.51
C LEU A 319 7.39 -14.38 13.02
N TYR A 320 7.85 -13.49 12.13
CA TYR A 320 7.74 -13.70 10.69
C TYR A 320 8.59 -14.86 10.18
N LEU A 321 9.81 -15.03 10.68
CA LEU A 321 10.64 -16.19 10.33
C LEU A 321 9.98 -17.51 10.80
N GLY A 322 9.42 -17.52 12.01
CA GLY A 322 8.65 -18.65 12.52
C GLY A 322 7.38 -18.92 11.70
N ALA A 323 6.61 -17.88 11.40
CA ALA A 323 5.40 -17.96 10.59
C ALA A 323 5.71 -18.44 9.16
N LEU A 324 6.79 -17.93 8.54
CA LEU A 324 7.27 -18.37 7.23
C LEU A 324 7.65 -19.86 7.25
N SER A 325 8.38 -20.30 8.27
CA SER A 325 8.78 -21.71 8.42
C SER A 325 7.55 -22.63 8.58
N TYR A 326 6.60 -22.24 9.42
CA TYR A 326 5.33 -22.96 9.57
C TYR A 326 4.51 -22.96 8.27
N PHE A 327 4.44 -21.82 7.58
CA PHE A 327 3.70 -21.68 6.33
C PHE A 327 4.29 -22.53 5.21
N ILE A 328 5.62 -22.60 5.10
CA ILE A 328 6.33 -23.49 4.16
C ILE A 328 6.01 -24.95 4.51
N PHE A 329 6.13 -25.34 5.78
CA PHE A 329 5.81 -26.70 6.22
C PHE A 329 4.35 -27.08 5.89
N LYS A 330 3.39 -26.20 6.19
CA LYS A 330 1.97 -26.43 5.91
C LYS A 330 1.72 -26.53 4.40
N SER A 331 2.32 -25.65 3.61
CA SER A 331 2.22 -25.67 2.15
C SER A 331 2.82 -26.96 1.57
N ALA A 332 4.01 -27.36 2.02
CA ALA A 332 4.66 -28.61 1.59
C ALA A 332 3.83 -29.85 1.95
N ARG A 333 3.20 -29.87 3.13
CA ARG A 333 2.31 -30.96 3.53
C ARG A 333 1.06 -31.04 2.65
N VAL A 334 0.44 -29.91 2.29
CA VAL A 334 -0.73 -29.92 1.39
C VAL A 334 -0.33 -30.35 -0.04
N LEU A 335 0.91 -30.07 -0.44
CA LEU A 335 1.47 -30.46 -1.74
C LEU A 335 2.10 -31.87 -1.75
N SER A 336 2.25 -32.53 -0.60
CA SER A 336 2.91 -33.84 -0.52
C SER A 336 2.09 -34.92 -1.25
N ASN A 337 2.79 -35.95 -1.72
CA ASN A 337 2.17 -37.10 -2.39
C ASN A 337 1.75 -38.23 -1.45
N ASP A 338 1.56 -37.92 -0.17
CA ASP A 338 1.12 -38.92 0.81
C ASP A 338 -0.30 -39.39 0.50
N SER A 339 -0.49 -40.71 0.49
CA SER A 339 -1.74 -41.39 0.08
C SER A 339 -2.98 -40.91 0.85
N ILE A 340 -2.83 -40.56 2.13
CA ILE A 340 -3.92 -40.08 3.00
C ILE A 340 -4.41 -38.69 2.58
N TRP A 341 -3.53 -37.86 2.03
CA TRP A 341 -3.78 -36.45 1.70
C TRP A 341 -4.01 -36.22 0.21
N GLN A 342 -3.57 -37.16 -0.64
CA GLN A 342 -3.78 -37.10 -2.08
C GLN A 342 -5.25 -37.00 -2.46
N GLU A 343 -6.13 -37.78 -1.84
CA GLU A 343 -7.54 -37.85 -2.23
C GLU A 343 -8.28 -36.51 -2.05
N TYR A 344 -7.94 -35.74 -1.02
CA TYR A 344 -8.67 -34.53 -0.62
C TYR A 344 -8.17 -33.27 -1.34
N TYR A 345 -6.87 -33.16 -1.55
CA TYR A 345 -6.29 -31.95 -2.14
C TYR A 345 -6.12 -32.05 -3.65
N LYS A 346 -6.32 -33.22 -4.29
CA LYS A 346 -6.03 -33.44 -5.73
C LYS A 346 -6.61 -32.34 -6.64
N ALA A 347 -7.86 -31.96 -6.44
CA ALA A 347 -8.52 -30.92 -7.21
C ALA A 347 -7.98 -29.50 -6.90
N VAL A 348 -7.62 -29.24 -5.64
CA VAL A 348 -7.33 -27.90 -5.11
C VAL A 348 -5.83 -27.59 -5.03
N ARG A 349 -4.95 -28.56 -5.32
CA ARG A 349 -3.49 -28.45 -5.19
C ARG A 349 -2.89 -27.32 -6.03
N LYS A 350 -3.22 -27.27 -7.32
CA LYS A 350 -2.71 -26.25 -8.24
C LYS A 350 -3.01 -24.82 -7.74
N PRO A 351 -4.26 -24.47 -7.40
CA PRO A 351 -4.58 -23.13 -6.88
C PRO A 351 -3.92 -22.84 -5.53
N LEU A 352 -3.89 -23.83 -4.62
CA LEU A 352 -3.25 -23.66 -3.32
C LEU A 352 -1.74 -23.43 -3.44
N ALA A 353 -1.07 -24.13 -4.36
CA ALA A 353 0.35 -23.97 -4.66
C ALA A 353 0.67 -22.56 -5.16
N ALA A 354 -0.14 -22.04 -6.08
CA ALA A 354 0.03 -20.70 -6.63
C ALA A 354 -0.10 -19.63 -5.53
N PHE A 355 -1.11 -19.75 -4.67
CA PHE A 355 -1.31 -18.81 -3.57
C PHE A 355 -0.20 -18.90 -2.51
N ALA A 356 0.24 -20.11 -2.19
CA ALA A 356 1.36 -20.34 -1.27
C ALA A 356 2.66 -19.72 -1.80
N LEU A 357 2.97 -19.90 -3.09
CA LEU A 357 4.16 -19.34 -3.73
C LEU A 357 4.19 -17.80 -3.63
N ILE A 358 3.08 -17.14 -4.00
CA ILE A 358 2.98 -15.68 -3.93
C ILE A 358 3.13 -15.19 -2.48
N THR A 359 2.48 -15.88 -1.54
CA THR A 359 2.54 -15.52 -0.11
C THR A 359 3.95 -15.65 0.46
N ILE A 360 4.67 -16.73 0.12
CA ILE A 360 6.07 -16.93 0.56
C ILE A 360 6.96 -15.80 0.05
N VAL A 361 6.84 -15.45 -1.23
CA VAL A 361 7.61 -14.34 -1.83
C VAL A 361 7.30 -13.02 -1.13
N LEU A 362 6.02 -12.72 -0.90
CA LEU A 362 5.61 -11.51 -0.20
C LEU A 362 6.16 -11.42 1.22
N ILE A 363 6.04 -12.49 2.02
CA ILE A 363 6.56 -12.52 3.40
C ILE A 363 8.09 -12.31 3.42
N VAL A 364 8.84 -12.91 2.49
CA VAL A 364 10.29 -12.69 2.39
C VAL A 364 10.62 -11.23 2.11
N ILE A 365 9.91 -10.60 1.17
CA ILE A 365 10.07 -9.17 0.86
C ILE A 365 9.68 -8.31 2.09
N THR A 366 8.65 -8.69 2.83
CA THR A 366 8.23 -8.02 4.07
C THR A 366 9.31 -8.08 5.15
N ILE A 367 9.92 -9.25 5.37
CA ILE A 367 11.02 -9.41 6.35
C ILE A 367 12.19 -8.51 5.99
N ILE A 368 12.59 -8.47 4.71
CA ILE A 368 13.67 -7.60 4.23
C ILE A 368 13.33 -6.13 4.50
N ASN A 369 12.11 -5.69 4.16
CA ASN A 369 11.65 -4.32 4.40
C ASN A 369 11.54 -3.99 5.90
N ALA A 370 11.19 -4.96 6.75
CA ALA A 370 11.15 -4.79 8.20
C ALA A 370 12.55 -4.45 8.76
N ILE A 371 13.59 -5.14 8.28
CA ILE A 371 14.99 -4.88 8.66
C ILE A 371 15.41 -3.47 8.22
N TYR A 372 15.09 -3.07 6.98
CA TYR A 372 15.38 -1.71 6.51
C TYR A 372 14.65 -0.63 7.32
N CYS A 373 13.40 -0.87 7.70
CA CYS A 373 12.65 0.05 8.57
C CYS A 373 13.33 0.18 9.93
N MET A 374 13.72 -0.94 10.54
CA MET A 374 14.37 -0.96 11.86
C MET A 374 15.70 -0.20 11.88
N HIS A 375 16.53 -0.33 10.84
CA HIS A 375 17.79 0.42 10.72
C HIS A 375 17.58 1.95 10.57
N ASN A 376 16.38 2.38 10.20
CA ASN A 376 16.02 3.78 10.03
C ASN A 376 15.34 4.42 11.26
N PHE A 377 15.09 3.66 12.33
CA PHE A 377 14.44 4.17 13.55
C PHE A 377 15.29 5.19 14.32
N GLY A 378 14.62 6.16 14.95
CA GLY A 378 15.25 7.22 15.74
C GLY A 378 15.90 8.33 14.91
N LYS A 379 15.72 8.33 13.59
CA LYS A 379 16.29 9.33 12.68
C LYS A 379 15.25 10.36 12.20
N GLY A 380 14.26 10.69 13.05
CA GLY A 380 13.28 11.77 12.82
C GLY A 380 11.96 11.40 12.12
N LEU A 381 11.68 10.11 11.85
CA LEU A 381 10.42 9.67 11.19
C LEU A 381 9.16 10.01 11.99
N LYS A 382 9.25 9.94 13.32
CA LYS A 382 8.18 10.28 14.27
C LYS A 382 7.57 11.68 14.08
N ASP A 383 8.38 12.68 13.74
CA ASP A 383 7.92 14.08 13.63
C ASP A 383 7.01 14.32 12.42
N TYR A 384 7.13 13.49 11.38
CA TYR A 384 6.24 13.53 10.21
C TYR A 384 4.90 12.82 10.45
N PHE A 385 4.85 11.80 11.32
CA PHE A 385 3.60 11.16 11.70
C PHE A 385 2.72 12.08 12.58
N GLY A 386 3.33 12.90 13.45
CA GLY A 386 2.62 13.78 14.38
C GLY A 386 2.05 15.06 13.75
N LYS A 387 2.69 15.62 12.72
CA LYS A 387 2.24 16.89 12.10
C LYS A 387 0.93 16.76 11.31
N ARG A 388 0.59 15.58 10.82
CA ARG A 388 -0.65 15.36 10.03
C ARG A 388 -1.93 15.30 10.89
N SER A 389 -1.81 15.24 12.22
CA SER A 389 -2.97 15.09 13.11
C SER A 389 -3.36 16.35 13.88
N LYS A 390 -2.58 17.44 13.82
CA LYS A 390 -2.84 18.64 14.65
C LYS A 390 -3.23 19.91 13.89
N ASN A 391 -2.98 20.02 12.58
CA ASN A 391 -3.22 21.26 11.82
C ASN A 391 -3.88 21.03 10.43
N GLU A 392 -5.02 20.34 10.37
CA GLU A 392 -5.93 20.46 9.21
C GLU A 392 -7.38 20.59 9.73
N PRO A 393 -7.90 21.80 9.97
CA PRO A 393 -9.28 22.08 9.62
C PRO A 393 -9.37 22.11 8.09
N ASP A 394 -10.50 21.66 7.53
CA ASP A 394 -10.80 21.65 6.10
C ASP A 394 -10.42 22.99 5.44
N GLN A 395 -9.22 23.06 4.86
CA GLN A 395 -8.76 24.25 4.16
C GLN A 395 -8.93 23.99 2.67
N GLU A 396 -9.97 24.63 2.14
CA GLU A 396 -10.18 24.84 0.72
C GLU A 396 -8.84 25.12 0.02
N MET A 397 -8.63 24.43 -1.10
CA MET A 397 -7.39 24.45 -1.87
C MET A 397 -7.28 25.79 -2.64
N GLY A 398 -7.08 26.88 -1.91
CA GLY A 398 -6.63 28.18 -2.41
C GLY A 398 -5.10 28.23 -2.42
N SER A 399 -4.54 28.45 -3.61
CA SER A 399 -3.11 28.67 -3.90
C SER A 399 -2.36 29.44 -2.79
N PRO A 400 -1.12 29.07 -2.42
CA PRO A 400 -0.28 29.96 -1.63
C PRO A 400 0.00 31.21 -2.47
N GLY A 401 -0.38 32.37 -1.96
CA GLY A 401 0.04 33.67 -2.49
C GLY A 401 1.55 33.86 -2.27
N PRO A 402 2.18 34.80 -3.00
CA PRO A 402 3.59 35.08 -2.81
C PRO A 402 3.82 35.56 -1.38
N ILE A 403 4.86 35.04 -0.76
CA ILE A 403 5.34 35.48 0.55
C ILE A 403 5.66 36.97 0.41
N SER A 404 4.85 37.83 1.04
CA SER A 404 5.20 39.23 1.24
C SER A 404 6.36 39.29 2.23
N GLU A 405 7.50 39.83 1.79
CA GLU A 405 8.60 40.27 2.65
C GLU A 405 8.15 41.40 3.59
N GLN A 406 7.36 41.07 4.61
CA GLN A 406 6.94 42.03 5.64
C GLN A 406 7.05 41.47 7.06
N HIS A 407 7.62 40.28 7.24
CA HIS A 407 7.83 39.67 8.56
C HIS A 407 9.29 39.28 8.85
N ARG A 408 10.24 39.89 8.14
CA ARG A 408 11.69 39.70 8.36
C ARG A 408 12.44 40.96 8.81
N MET A 409 11.73 41.99 9.29
CA MET A 409 12.35 43.19 9.88
C MET A 409 11.61 43.69 11.14
N SER A 410 11.39 42.81 12.13
CA SER A 410 10.94 43.24 13.46
C SER A 410 11.62 42.49 14.62
N ARG A 411 12.83 41.98 14.37
CA ARG A 411 13.73 41.47 15.41
C ARG A 411 15.19 41.82 15.11
N ILE A 412 15.48 43.10 14.87
CA ILE A 412 16.80 43.67 15.16
C ILE A 412 16.58 45.15 15.54
N THR A 413 16.35 45.40 16.82
CA THR A 413 16.83 46.61 17.48
C THR A 413 17.02 46.23 18.95
N ILE A 414 18.29 46.05 19.30
CA ILE A 414 18.79 46.19 20.67
C ILE A 414 19.07 47.69 20.84
N GLU A 415 18.91 48.15 22.09
CA GLU A 415 19.03 49.50 22.65
C GLU A 415 17.71 50.29 22.79
#